data_AF-A0A1Y3PAL0-F1
#
_entry.id   AF-A0A1Y3PAL0-F1
#
_cell.length_a   1.000
_cell.length_b   1.000
_cell.length_c   1.000
_cell.angle_alpha   90.00
_cell.angle_beta   90.00
_cell.angle_gamma   90.00
#
_symmetry.space_group_name_H-M   'P 1'
#
loop_
_entity.id
_entity.type
_entity.pdbx_description
1 polymer ?
#
loop_
_entity_poly.entity_id
_entity_poly.type
_entity_poly.pdbx_seq_one_letter_code
_entity_poly.pdbx_strand_id
1 'polypeptide(L)' 'MGFGRCIEVLPDVFSLDQEGKVVVGSVSNVDRKMLQMAVWSCPRQAIQLLDDAGEKLPEENG' A
#
# COMPACT_ATOMS: atom_id res chain seq x y z
N MET A 1 -2.63 2.89 -15.70
CA MET A 1 -1.23 2.85 -15.20
C MET A 1 -1.25 2.94 -13.69
N GLY A 2 -0.63 1.98 -13.00
CA GLY A 2 -0.29 2.13 -11.58
C GLY A 2 0.78 3.22 -11.46
N PHE A 3 0.67 4.07 -10.44
CA PHE A 3 1.63 5.16 -10.22
C PHE A 3 2.95 4.69 -9.59
N GLY A 4 3.04 3.42 -9.19
CA GLY A 4 4.27 2.81 -8.66
C GLY A 4 4.75 3.33 -7.30
N ARG A 5 4.18 4.41 -6.78
CA ARG A 5 4.64 5.07 -5.54
C ARG A 5 4.68 4.15 -4.31
N CYS A 6 3.75 3.22 -4.17
CA CYS A 6 3.80 2.23 -3.08
C CYS A 6 5.01 1.29 -3.20
N ILE A 7 5.43 0.98 -4.41
CA ILE A 7 6.62 0.15 -4.71
C ILE A 7 7.90 0.94 -4.46
N GLU A 8 7.90 2.26 -4.71
CA GLU A 8 9.06 3.10 -4.35
C GLU A 8 9.26 3.21 -2.85
N VAL A 9 8.16 3.23 -2.07
CA VAL A 9 8.22 3.32 -0.60
C VAL A 9 8.51 1.96 0.03
N LEU A 10 7.93 0.87 -0.49
CA LEU A 10 8.03 -0.49 0.03
C LEU A 10 8.15 -1.52 -1.10
N PRO A 11 9.32 -1.62 -1.77
CA PRO A 11 9.51 -2.52 -2.91
C PRO A 11 9.49 -4.00 -2.52
N ASP A 12 9.80 -4.32 -1.26
CA ASP A 12 9.76 -5.70 -0.73
C ASP A 12 8.32 -6.20 -0.51
N VAL A 13 7.35 -5.27 -0.44
CA VAL A 13 5.95 -5.55 -0.11
C VAL A 13 5.06 -5.42 -1.32
N PHE A 14 5.33 -4.45 -2.18
CA PHE A 14 4.52 -4.15 -3.34
C PHE A 14 5.29 -4.46 -4.62
N SER A 15 4.61 -5.04 -5.60
CA SER A 15 5.17 -5.29 -6.93
C SER A 15 4.10 -5.05 -8.00
N LEU A 16 4.51 -5.00 -9.27
CA LEU A 16 3.58 -4.99 -10.39
C LEU A 16 3.44 -6.39 -10.97
N ASP A 17 2.21 -6.80 -11.24
CA ASP A 17 1.93 -7.97 -12.07
C ASP A 17 2.11 -7.64 -13.57
N GLN A 18 2.02 -8.65 -14.44
CA GLN A 18 2.18 -8.55 -15.90
C GLN A 18 1.25 -7.52 -16.55
N GLU A 19 0.08 -7.24 -15.94
CA GLU A 19 -0.86 -6.20 -16.39
C GLU A 19 -0.53 -4.78 -15.86
N GLY A 20 0.55 -4.60 -15.11
CA GLY A 20 0.93 -3.32 -14.49
C GLY A 20 0.02 -2.91 -13.32
N LYS A 21 -0.63 -3.89 -12.68
CA LYS A 21 -1.44 -3.73 -11.46
C LYS A 21 -0.57 -4.01 -10.23
N VAL A 22 -0.80 -3.28 -9.15
CA VAL A 22 -0.07 -3.51 -7.89
C VAL A 22 -0.57 -4.79 -7.23
N VAL A 23 0.36 -5.64 -6.83
CA VAL A 23 0.14 -6.83 -6.00
C VAL A 23 0.84 -6.65 -4.66
N VAL A 24 0.22 -7.20 -3.60
CA VAL A 24 0.74 -7.15 -2.22
C VAL A 24 1.35 -8.50 -1.87
N GLY A 25 2.59 -8.50 -1.42
CA GLY A 25 3.31 -9.64 -0.89
C GLY A 25 3.20 -9.75 0.62
N SER A 26 4.28 -10.16 1.28
CA SER A 26 4.32 -10.37 2.72
C SER A 26 4.44 -9.07 3.50
N VAL A 27 3.54 -8.87 4.48
CA VAL A 27 3.53 -7.69 5.36
C VAL A 27 3.99 -7.97 6.80
N SER A 28 4.36 -9.23 7.11
CA SER A 28 4.57 -9.71 8.48
C SER A 28 5.72 -9.06 9.26
N ASN A 29 6.61 -8.32 8.59
CA ASN A 29 7.73 -7.63 9.24
C ASN A 29 7.94 -6.22 8.69
N VAL A 30 6.84 -5.55 8.34
CA VAL A 30 6.84 -4.22 7.77
C VAL A 30 6.39 -3.21 8.82
N ASP A 31 7.12 -2.11 8.93
CA ASP A 31 6.76 -1.04 9.84
C ASP A 31 5.39 -0.45 9.44
N ARG A 32 4.45 -0.43 10.40
CA ARG A 32 3.06 -0.01 10.15
C ARG A 32 3.01 1.38 9.52
N LYS A 33 3.87 2.31 9.94
CA LYS A 33 3.90 3.67 9.38
C LYS A 33 4.37 3.68 7.92
N MET A 34 5.33 2.83 7.58
CA MET A 34 5.83 2.71 6.21
C MET A 34 4.77 2.11 5.29
N LEU A 35 4.02 1.12 5.79
CA LEU A 35 2.89 0.51 5.08
C LEU A 35 1.78 1.54 4.81
N GLN A 36 1.41 2.33 5.81
CA GLN A 36 0.45 3.43 5.67
C GLN A 36 0.91 4.46 4.64
N MET A 37 2.15 4.93 4.73
CA MET A 37 2.71 5.88 3.76
C MET A 37 2.68 5.34 2.33
N ALA A 38 3.04 4.07 2.11
CA ALA A 38 3.01 3.46 0.79
C ALA A 38 1.60 3.43 0.20
N VAL A 39 0.60 3.06 1.01
CA VAL A 39 -0.80 2.96 0.59
C VAL A 39 -1.41 4.33 0.33
N TRP A 40 -1.19 5.30 1.22
CA TRP A 40 -1.73 6.66 1.09
C TRP A 40 -1.03 7.49 0.01
N SER A 41 0.19 7.13 -0.37
CA SER A 41 0.88 7.73 -1.53
C SER A 41 0.25 7.36 -2.88
N CYS A 42 -0.70 6.42 -2.90
CA CYS A 42 -1.41 6.03 -4.13
C CYS A 42 -2.53 7.04 -4.45
N PRO A 43 -2.41 7.89 -5.49
CA PRO A 43 -3.40 8.94 -5.79
C PRO A 43 -4.76 8.38 -6.28
N ARG A 44 -4.82 7.08 -6.58
CA ARG A 44 -6.05 6.39 -7.00
C ARG A 44 -6.70 5.59 -5.88
N GLN A 45 -6.10 5.60 -4.67
CA GLN A 45 -6.55 4.81 -3.53
C GLN A 45 -6.81 3.33 -3.89
N ALA A 46 -5.92 2.77 -4.74
CA ALA A 46 -6.09 1.43 -5.29
C ALA A 46 -5.85 0.31 -4.26
N ILE A 47 -5.30 0.65 -3.10
CA ILE A 47 -4.96 -0.26 -2.01
C ILE A 47 -5.66 0.28 -0.76
N GLN A 48 -6.21 -0.60 0.08
CA GLN A 48 -6.88 -0.25 1.33
C GLN A 48 -6.14 -0.90 2.50
N LEU A 49 -5.88 -0.12 3.56
CA LEU A 49 -5.48 -0.67 4.85
C LEU A 49 -6.74 -0.93 5.68
N LEU A 50 -6.84 -2.12 6.26
CA LEU A 50 -7.85 -2.47 7.24
C LEU A 50 -7.19 -2.63 8.61
N ASP A 51 -7.87 -2.22 9.67
CA ASP A 51 -7.50 -2.58 11.05
C ASP A 51 -7.96 -4.02 11.37
N ASP A 52 -7.66 -4.51 12.57
CA ASP A 52 -7.99 -5.86 13.04
C ASP A 52 -9.51 -6.11 13.05
N ALA A 53 -10.30 -5.05 13.26
CA ALA A 53 -11.75 -5.06 13.15
C ALA A 53 -12.28 -5.18 11.69
N GLY A 54 -11.40 -5.15 10.69
CA GLY A 54 -11.75 -5.11 9.28
C GLY A 54 -12.20 -3.74 8.77
N GLU A 55 -12.07 -2.69 9.60
CA GLU A 55 -12.44 -1.32 9.26
C GLU A 55 -11.34 -0.63 8.46
N LYS A 56 -11.72 0.13 7.42
CA LYS A 56 -10.76 0.90 6.63
C LYS A 56 -10.09 1.93 7.54
N LEU A 57 -8.76 1.89 7.62
CA LEU A 57 -8.01 2.92 8.31
C LEU A 57 -8.15 4.24 7.56
N PRO A 58 -8.51 5.35 8.24
CA PRO A 58 -8.59 6.65 7.61
C PRO A 58 -7.22 7.03 7.06
N GLU A 59 -7.23 7.69 5.90
CA GLU A 59 -6.02 8.31 5.38
C GLU A 59 -5.67 9.49 6.28
N GLU A 60 -4.61 9.37 7.09
CA GLU A 60 -4.07 10.49 7.85
C GLU A 60 -3.29 11.39 6.88
N ASN A 61 -4.03 12.07 6.00
CA ASN A 61 -3.57 13.34 5.46
C ASN A 61 -3.88 14.35 6.58
N GLY A 62 -2.82 14.93 7.16
CA GLY A 62 -2.90 15.80 8.34
C GLY A 62 -3.90 16.94 8.24
#